data_AF-A0A958GPR5-F1
#
_entry.id   AF-A0A958GPR5-F1
#
_cell.length_a   1.000
_cell.length_b   1.000
_cell.length_c   1.000
_cell.angle_alpha   90.00
_cell.angle_beta   90.00
_cell.angle_gamma   90.00
#
_symmetry.space_group_name_H-M   'P 1'
#
loop_
_entity.id
_entity.type
_entity.pdbx_description
1 polymer ?
#
loop_
_entity_poly.entity_id
_entity_poly.type
_entity_poly.pdbx_seq_one_letter_code
_entity_poly.pdbx_strand_id
1 'polypeptide(L)'
;MTKQINRYSSRVTQPKSQGASQAMLYGVGLTDEDMQKAQVGIASVWYEGNTCNMHLLDLAEAVKQGVDEAGMVGMRFNTIGVSDGLSMGTEGMSYSLQSRDLIADSIETVMGAQWYDGLIALPGCDKNMPGCLMAMGRLNRPSLMVYGGTIKPGCRKVDAHEEKLDIVSAFQSYGEYLAGNIDEETRKEIVRKSCPGAGACGGMYTANTMASAIEALGMSLPYSSSYPAECPEKLEECLSVGKAIKAMLE
;
A
#
# COMPACT_ATOMS: atom_id res chain seq x y z
N MET A 1 23.70 -2.31 -27.44
CA MET A 1 23.04 -3.49 -26.83
C MET A 1 22.04 -2.94 -25.84
N THR A 2 20.74 -3.16 -26.05
CA THR A 2 19.71 -2.83 -25.06
C THR A 2 20.00 -3.62 -23.79
N LYS A 3 20.05 -2.94 -22.64
CA LYS A 3 20.35 -3.55 -21.34
C LYS A 3 19.24 -4.54 -21.01
N GLN A 4 19.58 -5.76 -20.65
CA GLN A 4 18.61 -6.77 -20.26
C GLN A 4 17.92 -6.34 -18.95
N ILE A 5 16.62 -6.05 -19.01
CA ILE A 5 15.85 -5.57 -17.86
C ILE A 5 15.28 -6.72 -17.00
N ASN A 6 15.17 -7.94 -17.55
CA ASN A 6 14.69 -9.13 -16.85
C ASN A 6 15.83 -9.92 -16.13
N ARG A 7 16.60 -9.22 -15.28
CA ARG A 7 17.83 -9.75 -14.65
C ARG A 7 17.58 -10.96 -13.74
N TYR A 8 16.42 -11.04 -13.10
CA TYR A 8 16.03 -12.11 -12.18
C TYR A 8 15.08 -13.08 -12.86
N SER A 9 14.01 -12.60 -13.50
CA SER A 9 12.96 -13.49 -14.04
C SER A 9 13.47 -14.34 -15.20
N SER A 10 14.51 -13.88 -15.91
CA SER A 10 15.19 -14.71 -16.91
C SER A 10 15.69 -16.06 -16.36
N ARG A 11 15.93 -16.17 -15.04
CA ARG A 11 16.26 -17.43 -14.37
C ARG A 11 15.18 -18.50 -14.55
N VAL A 12 13.91 -18.11 -14.59
CA VAL A 12 12.76 -19.02 -14.70
C VAL A 12 12.10 -18.97 -16.07
N THR A 13 12.33 -17.93 -16.88
CA THR A 13 11.72 -17.81 -18.21
C THR A 13 12.61 -18.30 -19.36
N GLN A 14 13.95 -18.29 -19.25
CA GLN A 14 14.83 -18.55 -20.40
C GLN A 14 15.44 -19.97 -20.48
N PRO A 15 15.99 -20.57 -19.40
CA PRO A 15 16.67 -21.86 -19.50
C PRO A 15 15.71 -23.00 -19.84
N LYS A 16 16.08 -23.88 -20.78
CA LYS A 16 15.29 -25.09 -21.10
C LYS A 16 15.09 -26.01 -19.89
N SER A 17 16.02 -26.00 -18.93
CA SER A 17 15.90 -26.75 -17.68
C SER A 17 14.79 -26.23 -16.76
N GLN A 18 14.21 -25.07 -17.05
CA GLN A 18 13.13 -24.42 -16.30
C GLN A 18 11.77 -24.59 -16.98
N GLY A 19 11.59 -25.65 -17.77
CA GLY A 19 10.32 -25.95 -18.45
C GLY A 19 9.11 -26.06 -17.52
N ALA A 20 9.30 -26.54 -16.27
CA ALA A 20 8.23 -26.58 -15.28
C ALA A 20 7.80 -25.17 -14.84
N SER A 21 8.76 -24.27 -14.62
CA SER A 21 8.51 -22.87 -14.28
C SER A 21 7.79 -22.15 -15.42
N GLN A 22 8.25 -22.35 -16.65
CA GLN A 22 7.61 -21.83 -17.87
C GLN A 22 6.17 -22.34 -17.99
N ALA A 23 5.91 -23.63 -17.76
CA ALA A 23 4.56 -24.20 -17.80
C ALA A 23 3.60 -23.53 -16.79
N MET A 24 4.06 -23.25 -15.57
CA MET A 24 3.29 -22.50 -14.57
C MET A 24 3.00 -21.07 -15.03
N LEU A 25 3.98 -20.40 -15.64
CA LEU A 25 3.84 -19.04 -16.17
C LEU A 25 2.86 -18.98 -17.37
N TYR A 26 2.89 -19.96 -18.27
CA TYR A 26 1.85 -20.10 -19.31
C TYR A 26 0.48 -20.36 -18.68
N GLY A 27 0.41 -21.17 -17.61
CA GLY A 27 -0.83 -21.49 -16.91
C GLY A 27 -1.52 -20.26 -16.30
N VAL A 28 -0.76 -19.24 -15.87
CA VAL A 28 -1.33 -17.96 -15.40
C VAL A 28 -1.58 -16.96 -16.54
N GLY A 29 -1.33 -17.35 -17.80
CA GLY A 29 -1.71 -16.60 -18.99
C GLY A 29 -0.58 -15.86 -19.72
N LEU A 30 0.69 -16.07 -19.37
CA LEU A 30 1.80 -15.43 -20.12
C LEU A 30 1.96 -16.06 -21.50
N THR A 31 2.38 -15.24 -22.47
CA THR A 31 2.74 -15.67 -23.82
C THR A 31 4.25 -15.79 -24.00
N ASP A 32 4.70 -16.32 -25.14
CA ASP A 32 6.14 -16.37 -25.49
C ASP A 32 6.79 -14.97 -25.48
N GLU A 33 6.04 -13.94 -25.87
CA GLU A 33 6.51 -12.56 -25.84
C GLU A 33 6.68 -12.07 -24.39
N ASP A 34 5.75 -12.43 -23.50
CA ASP A 34 5.79 -12.03 -22.09
C ASP A 34 6.97 -12.67 -21.35
N MET A 35 7.41 -13.86 -21.76
CA MET A 35 8.60 -14.51 -21.19
C MET A 35 9.88 -13.68 -21.36
N GLN A 36 9.90 -12.76 -22.33
CA GLN A 36 11.03 -11.87 -22.61
C GLN A 36 10.97 -10.55 -21.83
N LYS A 37 9.83 -10.23 -21.21
CA LYS A 37 9.61 -8.99 -20.45
C LYS A 37 10.13 -9.12 -19.03
N ALA A 38 10.38 -7.98 -18.37
CA ALA A 38 10.61 -7.96 -16.93
C ALA A 38 9.29 -8.23 -16.19
N GLN A 39 9.36 -8.99 -15.10
CA GLN A 39 8.23 -9.28 -14.22
C GLN A 39 8.29 -8.38 -13.00
N VAL A 40 7.25 -7.60 -12.75
CA VAL A 40 7.18 -6.66 -11.63
C VAL A 40 6.19 -7.19 -10.59
N GLY A 41 6.70 -7.49 -9.40
CA GLY A 41 5.86 -7.85 -8.26
C GLY A 41 5.12 -6.62 -7.75
N ILE A 42 3.79 -6.71 -7.63
CA ILE A 42 2.95 -5.64 -7.11
C ILE A 42 2.41 -6.09 -5.76
N ALA A 43 3.02 -5.62 -4.67
CA ALA A 43 2.75 -6.05 -3.31
C ALA A 43 1.75 -5.10 -2.62
N SER A 44 0.46 -5.42 -2.66
CA SER A 44 -0.55 -4.67 -1.91
C SER A 44 -0.65 -5.13 -0.46
N VAL A 45 -1.13 -4.24 0.40
CA VAL A 45 -1.48 -4.55 1.80
C VAL A 45 -3.00 -4.42 1.99
N TRP A 46 -3.77 -4.91 1.04
CA TRP A 46 -5.23 -4.80 1.03
C TRP A 46 -5.89 -5.77 2.00
N TYR A 47 -6.92 -5.29 2.69
CA TYR A 47 -7.92 -6.07 3.41
C TYR A 47 -9.11 -5.17 3.76
N GLU A 48 -10.31 -5.76 3.92
CA GLU A 48 -11.56 -5.00 4.02
C GLU A 48 -11.80 -4.36 5.40
N GLY A 49 -11.29 -4.98 6.47
CA GLY A 49 -11.58 -4.60 7.86
C GLY A 49 -10.91 -3.32 8.36
N ASN A 50 -10.33 -2.50 7.48
CA ASN A 50 -9.68 -1.24 7.86
C ASN A 50 -9.80 -0.20 6.75
N THR A 51 -10.18 1.02 7.11
CA THR A 51 -10.32 2.14 6.17
C THR A 51 -9.01 2.46 5.45
N CYS A 52 -7.86 2.25 6.11
CA CYS A 52 -6.55 2.53 5.53
C CYS A 52 -6.17 1.59 4.37
N ASN A 53 -6.82 0.43 4.26
CA ASN A 53 -6.38 -0.66 3.38
C ASN A 53 -7.46 -1.14 2.40
N MET A 54 -8.74 -0.86 2.65
CA MET A 54 -9.86 -1.44 1.88
C MET A 54 -9.87 -1.10 0.39
N HIS A 55 -9.27 0.03 -0.01
CA HIS A 55 -9.19 0.50 -1.40
C HIS A 55 -7.93 0.05 -2.15
N LEU A 56 -6.96 -0.57 -1.47
CA LEU A 56 -5.65 -0.87 -2.06
C LEU A 56 -5.71 -1.96 -3.14
N LEU A 57 -6.79 -2.76 -3.19
CA LEU A 57 -6.99 -3.76 -4.25
C LEU A 57 -7.19 -3.09 -5.61
N ASP A 58 -8.00 -2.03 -5.65
CA ASP A 58 -8.31 -1.27 -6.85
C ASP A 58 -7.09 -0.47 -7.31
N LEU A 59 -6.37 0.15 -6.37
CA LEU A 59 -5.10 0.82 -6.66
C LEU A 59 -4.06 -0.16 -7.23
N ALA A 60 -3.98 -1.38 -6.69
CA ALA A 60 -3.07 -2.40 -7.20
C ALA A 60 -3.42 -2.86 -8.62
N GLU A 61 -4.71 -2.86 -9.00
CA GLU A 61 -5.12 -3.13 -10.37
C GLU A 61 -4.70 -2.01 -11.32
N ALA A 62 -4.86 -0.75 -10.92
CA ALA A 62 -4.37 0.39 -11.70
C ALA A 62 -2.84 0.38 -11.86
N VAL A 63 -2.10 0.02 -10.81
CA VAL A 63 -0.65 -0.19 -10.91
C VAL A 63 -0.31 -1.28 -11.92
N LYS A 64 -1.03 -2.41 -11.88
CA LYS A 64 -0.82 -3.50 -12.85
C LYS A 64 -1.05 -3.02 -14.28
N GLN A 65 -2.14 -2.29 -14.52
CA GLN A 65 -2.41 -1.70 -15.83
C GLN A 65 -1.23 -0.83 -16.29
N GLY A 66 -0.73 0.07 -15.43
CA GLY A 66 0.42 0.92 -15.76
C GLY A 66 1.70 0.14 -16.08
N VAL A 67 1.96 -0.96 -15.36
CA VAL A 67 3.10 -1.86 -15.60
C VAL A 67 2.96 -2.57 -16.96
N ASP A 68 1.78 -3.10 -17.26
CA ASP A 68 1.51 -3.81 -18.51
C ASP A 68 1.61 -2.85 -19.72
N GLU A 69 1.06 -1.64 -19.61
CA GLU A 69 1.18 -0.57 -20.61
C GLU A 69 2.64 -0.12 -20.85
N ALA A 70 3.50 -0.23 -19.84
CA ALA A 70 4.92 0.05 -19.97
C ALA A 70 5.70 -1.09 -20.69
N GLY A 71 5.04 -2.20 -21.06
CA GLY A 71 5.65 -3.33 -21.75
C GLY A 71 6.38 -4.30 -20.81
N MET A 72 5.95 -4.37 -19.55
CA MET A 72 6.39 -5.35 -18.55
C MET A 72 5.22 -6.26 -18.17
N VAL A 73 5.44 -7.22 -17.26
CA VAL A 73 4.38 -8.10 -16.74
C VAL A 73 4.12 -7.78 -15.27
N GLY A 74 2.93 -7.28 -14.96
CA GLY A 74 2.52 -7.01 -13.58
C GLY A 74 1.98 -8.25 -12.86
N MET A 75 2.65 -8.65 -11.78
CA MET A 75 2.29 -9.80 -10.95
C MET A 75 1.81 -9.35 -9.56
N ARG A 76 0.50 -9.16 -9.41
CA ARG A 76 -0.12 -8.75 -8.14
C ARG A 76 -0.05 -9.88 -7.12
N PHE A 77 0.36 -9.53 -5.90
CA PHE A 77 0.22 -10.36 -4.71
C PHE A 77 -0.07 -9.46 -3.50
N ASN A 78 -0.53 -10.06 -2.41
CA ASN A 78 -0.96 -9.31 -1.24
C ASN A 78 -0.26 -9.84 0.02
N THR A 79 0.03 -8.95 0.96
CA THR A 79 0.53 -9.30 2.30
C THR A 79 -0.45 -8.82 3.38
N ILE A 80 -0.21 -9.23 4.62
CA ILE A 80 -1.06 -8.92 5.78
C ILE A 80 -0.90 -7.47 6.21
N GLY A 81 -1.89 -6.98 6.96
CA GLY A 81 -1.82 -5.73 7.72
C GLY A 81 -2.69 -5.81 8.97
N VAL A 82 -2.49 -4.86 9.88
CA VAL A 82 -3.31 -4.70 11.09
C VAL A 82 -3.71 -3.24 11.26
N SER A 83 -4.86 -3.00 11.89
CA SER A 83 -5.35 -1.65 12.13
C SER A 83 -4.95 -1.19 13.53
N ASP A 84 -4.03 -0.22 13.59
CA ASP A 84 -3.64 0.39 14.87
C ASP A 84 -4.81 1.14 15.52
N GLY A 85 -5.68 1.76 14.71
CA GLY A 85 -6.89 2.43 15.20
C GLY A 85 -7.87 1.47 15.87
N LEU A 86 -8.07 0.27 15.30
CA LEU A 86 -8.99 -0.74 15.85
C LEU A 86 -8.41 -1.49 17.05
N SER A 87 -7.10 -1.78 17.04
CA SER A 87 -6.45 -2.57 18.10
C SER A 87 -6.12 -1.76 19.36
N MET A 88 -6.18 -0.43 19.29
CA MET A 88 -5.83 0.46 20.39
C MET A 88 -6.68 0.19 21.64
N GLY A 89 -6.01 0.09 22.80
CA GLY A 89 -6.66 -0.19 24.08
C GLY A 89 -6.99 -1.67 24.33
N THR A 90 -6.52 -2.59 23.47
CA THR A 90 -6.76 -4.04 23.61
C THR A 90 -5.46 -4.84 23.56
N GLU A 91 -5.50 -6.13 23.93
CA GLU A 91 -4.37 -7.06 23.78
C GLU A 91 -3.88 -7.19 22.33
N GLY A 92 -4.75 -6.91 21.36
CA GLY A 92 -4.43 -6.91 19.93
C GLY A 92 -3.30 -5.95 19.56
N MET A 93 -3.09 -4.88 20.33
CA MET A 93 -1.99 -3.92 20.10
C MET A 93 -0.61 -4.59 20.17
N SER A 94 -0.48 -5.72 20.88
CA SER A 94 0.76 -6.52 20.94
C SER A 94 1.18 -7.08 19.57
N TYR A 95 0.23 -7.16 18.62
CA TYR A 95 0.47 -7.64 17.26
C TYR A 95 0.71 -6.49 16.25
N SER A 96 0.66 -5.23 16.68
CA SER A 96 0.90 -4.06 15.81
C SER A 96 2.34 -4.05 15.28
N LEU A 97 3.33 -3.81 16.15
CA LEU A 97 4.70 -3.54 15.71
C LEU A 97 5.34 -4.70 14.94
N GLN A 98 5.14 -5.93 15.40
CA GLN A 98 5.68 -7.13 14.74
C GLN A 98 5.12 -7.34 13.33
N SER A 99 3.97 -6.73 12.99
CA SER A 99 3.40 -6.84 11.65
C SER A 99 4.29 -6.18 10.60
N ARG A 100 5.10 -5.18 10.99
CA ARG A 100 6.12 -4.57 10.13
C ARG A 100 7.11 -5.62 9.62
N ASP A 101 7.65 -6.43 10.53
CA ASP A 101 8.66 -7.44 10.21
C ASP A 101 8.04 -8.57 9.39
N LEU A 102 6.82 -8.99 9.74
CA LEU A 102 6.08 -10.00 8.97
C LEU A 102 5.76 -9.53 7.54
N ILE A 103 5.41 -8.26 7.35
CA ILE A 103 5.23 -7.66 6.02
C ILE A 103 6.52 -7.71 5.23
N ALA A 104 7.65 -7.33 5.87
CA ALA A 104 8.96 -7.36 5.23
C ALA A 104 9.33 -8.77 4.75
N ASP A 105 9.18 -9.76 5.63
CA ASP A 105 9.49 -11.16 5.35
C ASP A 105 8.57 -11.73 4.26
N SER A 106 7.28 -11.35 4.26
CA SER A 106 6.31 -11.79 3.26
C SER A 106 6.68 -11.31 1.85
N ILE A 107 7.03 -10.03 1.71
CA ILE A 107 7.44 -9.45 0.42
C ILE A 107 8.76 -10.05 -0.03
N GLU A 108 9.73 -10.16 0.87
CA GLU A 108 11.04 -10.78 0.59
C GLU A 108 10.89 -12.22 0.11
N THR A 109 10.01 -13.00 0.74
CA THR A 109 9.71 -14.39 0.38
C THR A 109 9.17 -14.49 -1.04
N VAL A 110 8.12 -13.72 -1.38
CA VAL A 110 7.51 -13.79 -2.72
C VAL A 110 8.48 -13.32 -3.79
N MET A 111 9.14 -12.18 -3.57
CA MET A 111 10.11 -11.64 -4.54
C MET A 111 11.29 -12.60 -4.75
N GLY A 112 11.80 -13.20 -3.66
CA GLY A 112 12.89 -14.18 -3.70
C GLY A 112 12.51 -15.46 -4.44
N ALA A 113 11.34 -16.03 -4.13
CA ALA A 113 10.87 -17.29 -4.72
C ALA A 113 10.45 -17.15 -6.18
N GLN A 114 9.76 -16.05 -6.53
CA GLN A 114 9.17 -15.85 -7.85
C GLN A 114 10.12 -15.19 -8.86
N TRP A 115 11.33 -14.80 -8.45
CA TRP A 115 12.34 -14.18 -9.32
C TRP A 115 11.88 -12.87 -10.00
N TYR A 116 10.96 -12.12 -9.40
CA TYR A 116 10.51 -10.84 -9.97
C TYR A 116 11.64 -9.80 -10.04
N ASP A 117 11.70 -9.05 -11.13
CA ASP A 117 12.79 -8.13 -11.44
C ASP A 117 12.69 -6.80 -10.69
N GLY A 118 11.47 -6.33 -10.45
CA GLY A 118 11.19 -5.10 -9.71
C GLY A 118 9.99 -5.24 -8.79
N LEU A 119 9.85 -4.30 -7.85
CA LEU A 119 8.81 -4.31 -6.82
C LEU A 119 8.09 -2.97 -6.75
N ILE A 120 6.76 -2.99 -6.83
CA ILE A 120 5.92 -1.86 -6.44
C ILE A 120 5.12 -2.27 -5.21
N ALA A 121 5.30 -1.60 -4.08
CA ALA A 121 4.53 -1.87 -2.88
C ALA A 121 3.44 -0.81 -2.66
N LEU A 122 2.24 -1.25 -2.27
CA LEU A 122 1.10 -0.39 -1.95
C LEU A 122 0.70 -0.54 -0.47
N PRO A 123 1.41 0.11 0.47
CA PRO A 123 1.02 0.18 1.88
C PRO A 123 0.03 1.33 2.14
N GLY A 124 -0.86 1.13 3.13
CA GLY A 124 -1.86 2.13 3.51
C GLY A 124 -1.92 2.48 4.99
N CYS A 125 -1.41 1.63 5.88
CA CYS A 125 -1.49 1.82 7.33
C CYS A 125 -0.10 1.85 7.99
N ASP A 126 -0.05 2.44 9.18
CA ASP A 126 1.12 2.74 10.02
C ASP A 126 2.36 1.84 9.78
N LYS A 127 2.28 0.55 10.15
CA LYS A 127 3.41 -0.39 10.09
C LYS A 127 3.70 -0.95 8.70
N ASN A 128 2.78 -0.74 7.74
CA ASN A 128 2.90 -1.26 6.38
C ASN A 128 4.06 -0.58 5.65
N MET A 129 4.12 0.76 5.68
CA MET A 129 5.12 1.57 4.99
C MET A 129 6.56 1.15 5.33
N PRO A 130 6.98 1.12 6.61
CA PRO A 130 8.33 0.67 6.95
C PRO A 130 8.57 -0.81 6.62
N GLY A 131 7.58 -1.69 6.74
CA GLY A 131 7.72 -3.10 6.37
C GLY A 131 8.03 -3.29 4.88
N CYS A 132 7.34 -2.55 4.01
CA CYS A 132 7.61 -2.53 2.57
C CYS A 132 9.04 -2.03 2.26
N LEU A 133 9.47 -0.94 2.90
CA LEU A 133 10.83 -0.40 2.69
C LEU A 133 11.93 -1.33 3.18
N MET A 134 11.71 -2.04 4.28
CA MET A 134 12.63 -3.05 4.77
C MET A 134 12.82 -4.16 3.73
N ALA A 135 11.73 -4.67 3.15
CA ALA A 135 11.82 -5.66 2.08
C ALA A 135 12.56 -5.14 0.84
N MET A 136 12.27 -3.90 0.41
CA MET A 136 12.95 -3.25 -0.70
C MET A 136 14.47 -3.17 -0.46
N GLY A 137 14.88 -2.72 0.72
CA GLY A 137 16.29 -2.62 1.11
C GLY A 137 16.99 -3.98 1.18
N ARG A 138 16.33 -5.02 1.68
CA ARG A 138 16.87 -6.39 1.74
C ARG A 138 17.04 -7.01 0.35
N LEU A 139 16.05 -6.83 -0.52
CA LEU A 139 16.06 -7.37 -1.88
C LEU A 139 17.06 -6.66 -2.78
N ASN A 140 17.25 -5.35 -2.58
CA ASN A 140 18.09 -4.49 -3.41
C ASN A 140 17.79 -4.65 -4.92
N ARG A 141 16.48 -4.69 -5.24
CA ARG A 141 15.95 -4.69 -6.61
C ARG A 141 15.29 -3.34 -6.87
N PRO A 142 15.20 -2.87 -8.12
CA PRO A 142 14.45 -1.66 -8.45
C PRO A 142 13.06 -1.70 -7.82
N SER A 143 12.73 -0.68 -7.03
CA SER A 143 11.50 -0.68 -6.26
C SER A 143 10.95 0.72 -5.98
N LEU A 144 9.62 0.82 -5.92
CA LEU A 144 8.89 2.05 -5.56
C LEU A 144 7.78 1.73 -4.55
N MET A 145 7.51 2.67 -3.65
CA MET A 145 6.34 2.65 -2.78
C MET A 145 5.29 3.62 -3.31
N VAL A 146 4.04 3.16 -3.44
CA VAL A 146 2.86 4.00 -3.69
C VAL A 146 2.07 4.06 -2.40
N TYR A 147 2.03 5.22 -1.76
CA TYR A 147 1.23 5.38 -0.54
C TYR A 147 -0.26 5.30 -0.89
N GLY A 148 -1.04 4.55 -0.11
CA GLY A 148 -2.50 4.44 -0.28
C GLY A 148 -3.26 5.76 -0.17
N GLY A 149 -2.70 6.76 0.50
CA GLY A 149 -3.31 8.08 0.67
C GLY A 149 -4.04 8.27 2.00
N THR A 150 -4.18 9.53 2.39
CA THR A 150 -4.81 9.93 3.65
C THR A 150 -6.34 9.95 3.52
N ILE A 151 -7.05 9.66 4.62
CA ILE A 151 -8.51 9.77 4.70
C ILE A 151 -8.93 11.25 4.73
N LYS A 152 -10.09 11.56 4.16
CA LYS A 152 -10.71 12.89 4.34
C LYS A 152 -11.24 13.02 5.78
N PRO A 153 -11.27 14.24 6.35
CA PRO A 153 -11.90 14.45 7.66
C PRO A 153 -13.39 14.15 7.59
N GLY A 154 -13.90 13.55 8.65
CA GLY A 154 -15.33 13.49 8.91
C GLY A 154 -15.90 14.87 9.25
N CYS A 155 -17.21 15.04 9.12
CA CYS A 155 -17.87 16.30 9.49
C CYS A 155 -19.17 16.03 10.26
N ARG A 156 -19.39 16.76 11.35
CA ARG A 156 -20.70 16.86 12.03
C ARG A 156 -21.16 18.31 12.14
N LYS A 157 -22.47 18.52 12.31
CA LYS A 157 -23.04 19.85 12.53
C LYS A 157 -23.16 20.11 14.02
N VAL A 158 -22.61 21.22 14.49
CA VAL A 158 -22.78 21.71 15.86
C VAL A 158 -23.29 23.13 15.76
N ASP A 159 -24.52 23.36 16.22
CA ASP A 159 -25.25 24.62 16.04
C ASP A 159 -25.27 25.09 14.58
N ALA A 160 -24.66 26.26 14.30
CA ALA A 160 -24.55 26.84 12.97
C ALA A 160 -23.20 26.55 12.27
N HIS A 161 -22.37 25.68 12.85
CA HIS A 161 -21.01 25.41 12.38
C HIS A 161 -20.80 23.93 12.01
N GLU A 162 -19.86 23.68 11.09
CA GLU A 162 -19.39 22.35 10.75
C GLU A 162 -18.12 22.05 11.53
N GLU A 163 -18.16 21.01 12.35
CA GLU A 163 -17.01 20.53 13.11
C GLU A 163 -16.37 19.36 12.36
N LYS A 164 -15.06 19.45 12.16
CA LYS A 164 -14.25 18.39 11.55
C LYS A 164 -13.90 17.34 12.59
N LEU A 165 -14.05 16.08 12.21
CA LEU A 165 -13.77 14.91 13.03
C LEU A 165 -12.67 14.06 12.39
N ASP A 166 -11.90 13.40 13.23
CA ASP A 166 -10.97 12.35 12.86
C ASP A 166 -11.03 11.18 13.85
N ILE A 167 -10.11 10.23 13.73
CA ILE A 167 -10.03 9.08 14.65
C ILE A 167 -9.72 9.52 16.10
N VAL A 168 -8.99 10.62 16.29
CA VAL A 168 -8.70 11.15 17.63
C VAL A 168 -9.95 11.74 18.26
N SER A 169 -10.83 12.38 17.48
CA SER A 169 -12.15 12.78 17.96
C SER A 169 -12.94 11.58 18.53
N ALA A 170 -12.90 10.43 17.85
CA ALA A 170 -13.55 9.21 18.36
C ALA A 170 -12.90 8.70 19.65
N PHE A 171 -11.57 8.70 19.75
CA PHE A 171 -10.86 8.33 20.98
C PHE A 171 -11.18 9.26 22.16
N GLN A 172 -11.20 10.58 21.92
CA GLN A 172 -11.46 11.59 22.94
C GLN A 172 -12.91 11.58 23.44
N SER A 173 -13.86 11.23 22.55
CA SER A 173 -15.31 11.25 22.86
C SER A 173 -15.68 10.42 24.10
N TYR A 174 -14.97 9.32 24.39
CA TYR A 174 -15.23 8.53 25.59
C TYR A 174 -14.83 9.28 26.87
N GLY A 175 -13.69 9.97 26.86
CA GLY A 175 -13.24 10.80 27.98
C GLY A 175 -14.18 11.99 28.22
N GLU A 176 -14.62 12.65 27.15
CA GLU A 176 -15.58 13.76 27.23
C GLU A 176 -16.93 13.32 27.79
N TYR A 177 -17.40 12.14 27.40
CA TYR A 177 -18.62 11.54 27.94
C TYR A 177 -18.49 11.27 29.45
N LEU A 178 -17.38 10.66 29.89
CA LEU A 178 -17.14 10.40 31.31
C LEU A 178 -17.02 11.68 32.14
N ALA A 179 -16.48 12.76 31.56
CA ALA A 179 -16.41 14.07 32.18
C ALA A 179 -17.76 14.80 32.25
N GLY A 180 -18.80 14.29 31.57
CA GLY A 180 -20.11 14.93 31.46
C GLY A 180 -20.14 16.11 30.49
N ASN A 181 -19.14 16.25 29.61
CA ASN A 181 -19.06 17.33 28.63
C ASN A 181 -19.96 17.08 27.40
N ILE A 182 -20.19 15.80 27.07
CA ILE A 182 -21.07 15.38 25.98
C ILE A 182 -22.01 14.26 26.45
N ASP A 183 -23.16 14.12 25.79
CA ASP A 183 -24.07 13.01 26.02
C ASP A 183 -23.75 11.79 25.11
N GLU A 184 -24.44 10.67 25.36
CA GLU A 184 -24.22 9.43 24.63
C GLU A 184 -24.60 9.53 23.14
N GLU A 185 -25.60 10.35 22.80
CA GLU A 185 -26.01 10.54 21.41
C GLU A 185 -24.97 11.35 20.63
N THR A 186 -24.42 12.40 21.25
CA THR A 186 -23.29 13.17 20.73
C THR A 186 -22.05 12.28 20.56
N ARG A 187 -21.74 11.43 21.54
CA ARG A 187 -20.62 10.47 21.47
C ARG A 187 -20.80 9.49 20.29
N LYS A 188 -21.98 8.89 20.13
CA LYS A 188 -22.29 7.99 19.00
C LYS A 188 -22.19 8.71 17.65
N GLU A 189 -22.61 9.97 17.58
CA GLU A 189 -22.49 10.76 16.35
C GLU A 189 -21.03 10.96 15.95
N ILE A 190 -20.16 11.32 16.91
CA ILE A 190 -18.70 11.44 16.66
C ILE A 190 -18.17 10.13 16.07
N VAL A 191 -18.42 9.01 16.76
CA VAL A 191 -17.94 7.68 16.34
C VAL A 191 -18.41 7.31 14.93
N ARG A 192 -19.67 7.61 14.58
CA ARG A 192 -20.24 7.29 13.25
C ARG A 192 -19.69 8.16 12.14
N LYS A 193 -19.18 9.36 12.44
CA LYS A 193 -18.78 10.35 11.44
C LYS A 193 -17.27 10.56 11.34
N SER A 194 -16.48 10.09 12.29
CA SER A 194 -15.02 10.26 12.32
C SER A 194 -14.25 9.67 11.14
N CYS A 195 -14.74 8.59 10.52
CA CYS A 195 -14.07 7.88 9.44
C CYS A 195 -14.99 7.78 8.22
N PRO A 196 -15.00 8.79 7.32
CA PRO A 196 -16.00 8.89 6.26
C PRO A 196 -15.77 7.97 5.05
N GLY A 197 -14.60 7.34 4.92
CA GLY A 197 -14.23 6.59 3.72
C GLY A 197 -12.83 5.97 3.79
N ALA A 198 -12.22 5.74 2.64
CA ALA A 198 -10.92 5.11 2.52
C ALA A 198 -9.76 6.06 2.86
N GLY A 199 -8.66 5.49 3.36
CA GLY A 199 -7.41 6.18 3.61
C GLY A 199 -6.88 6.05 5.04
N ALA A 200 -5.60 6.36 5.20
CA ALA A 200 -4.94 6.35 6.51
C ALA A 200 -5.40 7.49 7.41
N CYS A 201 -5.07 7.44 8.70
CA CYS A 201 -5.44 8.49 9.66
C CYS A 201 -4.97 9.88 9.21
N GLY A 202 -5.88 10.87 9.24
CA GLY A 202 -5.69 12.18 8.60
C GLY A 202 -4.57 13.08 9.13
N GLY A 203 -4.23 12.95 10.42
CA GLY A 203 -3.20 13.76 11.07
C GLY A 203 -1.77 13.31 10.74
N MET A 204 -0.77 14.07 11.21
CA MET A 204 0.65 13.70 11.15
C MET A 204 1.02 12.64 12.20
N TYR A 205 0.31 11.51 12.16
CA TYR A 205 0.67 10.29 12.89
C TYR A 205 1.70 9.50 12.09
N THR A 206 1.99 8.26 12.49
CA THR A 206 3.03 7.47 11.81
C THR A 206 2.76 7.27 10.33
N ALA A 207 1.49 7.08 9.91
CA ALA A 207 1.20 6.79 8.52
C ALA A 207 1.62 7.93 7.58
N ASN A 208 1.10 9.15 7.80
CA ASN A 208 1.48 10.32 7.01
C ASN A 208 2.93 10.76 7.25
N THR A 209 3.45 10.62 8.47
CA THR A 209 4.87 10.90 8.76
C THR A 209 5.79 10.00 7.94
N MET A 210 5.52 8.69 7.92
CA MET A 210 6.29 7.75 7.13
C MET A 210 6.08 7.98 5.64
N ALA A 211 4.86 8.23 5.16
CA ALA A 211 4.63 8.55 3.75
C ALA A 211 5.47 9.75 3.31
N SER A 212 5.46 10.86 4.06
CA SER A 212 6.26 12.04 3.76
C SER A 212 7.77 11.78 3.87
N ALA A 213 8.22 11.04 4.88
CA ALA A 213 9.63 10.69 5.03
C ALA A 213 10.15 9.81 3.88
N ILE A 214 9.30 8.91 3.36
CA ILE A 214 9.63 7.99 2.27
C ILE A 214 9.66 8.70 0.92
N GLU A 215 8.75 9.64 0.70
CA GLU A 215 8.82 10.54 -0.46
C GLU A 215 10.09 11.39 -0.41
N ALA A 216 10.45 11.95 0.76
CA ALA A 216 11.70 12.69 0.94
C ALA A 216 12.96 11.84 0.74
N LEU A 217 12.88 10.53 1.02
CA LEU A 217 13.95 9.56 0.75
C LEU A 217 14.09 9.24 -0.75
N GLY A 218 13.12 9.62 -1.58
CA GLY A 218 13.10 9.32 -3.02
C GLY A 218 12.59 7.92 -3.36
N MET A 219 11.90 7.26 -2.44
CA MET A 219 11.34 5.90 -2.61
C MET A 219 9.88 5.90 -3.09
N SER A 220 9.27 7.08 -3.21
CA SER A 220 7.95 7.30 -3.78
C SER A 220 8.02 8.40 -4.84
N LEU A 221 7.06 8.41 -5.75
CA LEU A 221 6.92 9.53 -6.68
C LEU A 221 6.51 10.81 -5.93
N PRO A 222 6.86 12.00 -6.44
CA PRO A 222 6.39 13.25 -5.88
C PRO A 222 4.87 13.28 -5.74
N TYR A 223 4.38 13.89 -4.67
CA TYR A 223 2.98 14.00 -4.26
C TYR A 223 2.33 12.72 -3.72
N SER A 224 2.98 11.55 -3.81
CA SER A 224 2.43 10.28 -3.32
C SER A 224 1.96 10.36 -1.88
N SER A 225 2.72 11.04 -1.01
CA SER A 225 2.41 11.22 0.41
C SER A 225 1.27 12.19 0.69
N SER A 226 0.88 13.01 -0.29
CA SER A 226 -0.06 14.12 -0.13
C SER A 226 -1.42 13.91 -0.81
N TYR A 227 -1.50 13.06 -1.83
CA TYR A 227 -2.76 12.73 -2.47
C TYR A 227 -3.69 11.95 -1.52
N PRO A 228 -4.92 12.44 -1.26
CA PRO A 228 -5.92 11.68 -0.52
C PRO A 228 -6.26 10.36 -1.22
N ALA A 229 -6.68 9.36 -0.45
CA ALA A 229 -6.96 8.02 -0.98
C ALA A 229 -8.02 8.00 -2.09
N GLU A 230 -9.02 8.87 -2.00
CA GLU A 230 -10.17 8.94 -2.91
C GLU A 230 -10.06 10.07 -3.95
N CYS A 231 -8.87 10.65 -4.15
CA CYS A 231 -8.70 11.67 -5.19
C CYS A 231 -8.32 11.03 -6.53
N PRO A 232 -8.77 11.59 -7.69
CA PRO A 232 -8.41 11.06 -9.00
C PRO A 232 -6.90 10.98 -9.24
N GLU A 233 -6.14 11.92 -8.69
CA GLU A 233 -4.69 12.01 -8.84
C GLU A 233 -3.98 10.79 -8.23
N LYS A 234 -4.55 10.14 -7.20
CA LYS A 234 -4.01 8.89 -6.64
C LYS A 234 -4.10 7.74 -7.66
N LEU A 235 -5.19 7.69 -8.43
CA LEU A 235 -5.35 6.70 -9.48
C LEU A 235 -4.41 6.97 -10.65
N GLU A 236 -4.25 8.25 -11.03
CA GLU A 236 -3.30 8.68 -12.06
C GLU A 236 -1.85 8.35 -11.67
N GLU A 237 -1.48 8.54 -10.40
CA GLU A 237 -0.18 8.12 -9.87
C GLU A 237 0.04 6.61 -10.07
N CYS A 238 -0.95 5.78 -9.70
CA CYS A 238 -0.88 4.33 -9.83
C CYS A 238 -0.61 3.91 -11.29
N LEU A 239 -1.31 4.51 -12.25
CA LEU A 239 -1.10 4.26 -13.68
C LEU A 239 0.28 4.72 -14.16
N SER A 240 0.81 5.82 -13.60
CA SER A 240 2.09 6.39 -14.01
C SER A 240 3.32 5.57 -13.56
N VAL A 241 3.19 4.83 -12.46
CA VAL A 241 4.32 4.14 -11.80
C VAL A 241 4.96 3.06 -12.68
N GLY A 242 4.23 2.45 -13.61
CA GLY A 242 4.80 1.49 -14.56
C GLY A 242 5.93 2.07 -15.41
N LYS A 243 5.84 3.34 -15.79
CA LYS A 243 6.92 4.03 -16.53
C LYS A 243 8.13 4.29 -15.63
N ALA A 244 7.89 4.66 -14.38
CA ALA A 244 8.94 4.93 -13.41
C ALA A 244 9.76 3.66 -13.07
N ILE A 245 9.09 2.54 -12.78
CA ILE A 245 9.79 1.29 -12.46
C ILE A 245 10.57 0.76 -13.67
N LYS A 246 10.05 0.93 -14.89
CA LYS A 246 10.76 0.58 -16.11
C LYS A 246 12.07 1.36 -16.24
N ALA A 247 12.02 2.67 -16.05
CA ALA A 247 13.21 3.52 -16.12
C ALA A 247 14.28 3.13 -15.09
N MET A 248 13.87 2.61 -13.92
CA MET A 248 14.81 2.11 -12.90
C MET A 248 15.43 0.74 -13.25
N LEU A 249 14.77 -0.06 -14.09
CA LEU A 249 15.28 -1.37 -14.54
C LEU A 249 16.31 -1.24 -15.69
N GLU A 250 16.14 -0.21 -16.54
CA GLU A 250 17.03 0.18 -17.64
C GLU A 250 18.40 0.70 -17.15
#